data_AF-D6WBW1-F1
#
_entry.id   AF-D6WBW1-F1
#
_cell.length_a   1.000
_cell.length_b   1.000
_cell.length_c   1.000
_cell.angle_alpha   90.00
_cell.angle_beta   90.00
_cell.angle_gamma   90.00
#
_symmetry.space_group_name_H-M   'P 1'
#
loop_
_entity.id
_entity.type
_entity.pdbx_description
1 polymer ?
#
loop_
_entity_poly.entity_id
_entity_poly.type
_entity_poly.pdbx_seq_one_letter_code
_entity_poly.pdbx_strand_id
1 'polypeptide(L)'
;MLGVGAVLIFLLAFGRSQRQIGDYEQIKQLVTQWAPLIWMSPHEKYYPSSVETFFENVYLANQNEKLIMPAVSKEHFPMLNTKSLFLVTTHSVEYLKSDKLTSLHGHNPKLHPVPTYAVVSTCTNKPNHYKKPSFTVTYWAFYPYNQGKKICFIGNVPTLTIFGKCFGHLKTMGSHVGDWEHVTLSFKGHPFPSELYTAIHNTGGYYKYEPHHKHFILDSKKNHRRVQGPKLPPIVRVQNGHPVLFSANGSHGLWPSPGEHEYLKVPYLTDECGYGVPWKTWENLDILHLGTRNLPKWLFFKGKWGNPKKNCVLSGKLGLCEYTDGPPGILRNQQEFSC
;
A
#
# COMPACT_ATOMS: atom_id res chain seq x y z
N MET A 1 -23.50 7.05 -53.26
CA MET A 1 -22.75 5.97 -52.55
C MET A 1 -22.09 6.49 -51.27
N LEU A 2 -22.85 7.03 -50.32
CA LEU A 2 -22.34 7.55 -49.03
C LEU A 2 -22.92 6.82 -47.80
N GLY A 3 -23.81 5.84 -48.00
CA GLY A 3 -24.58 5.22 -46.90
C GLY A 3 -23.95 3.98 -46.25
N VAL A 4 -23.14 3.20 -46.97
CA VAL A 4 -22.66 1.90 -46.46
C VAL A 4 -21.43 2.03 -45.57
N GLY A 5 -20.49 2.92 -45.92
CA GLY A 5 -19.26 3.15 -45.15
C GLY A 5 -19.52 3.76 -43.76
N ALA A 6 -20.46 4.70 -43.66
CA ALA A 6 -20.84 5.32 -42.39
C ALA A 6 -21.48 4.31 -41.44
N VAL A 7 -22.43 3.49 -41.92
CA VAL A 7 -23.11 2.48 -41.12
C VAL A 7 -22.12 1.43 -40.58
N LEU A 8 -21.16 1.00 -41.40
CA LEU A 8 -20.14 0.04 -40.97
C LEU A 8 -19.23 0.63 -39.87
N ILE A 9 -18.82 1.90 -40.00
CA ILE A 9 -18.02 2.60 -38.99
C ILE A 9 -18.81 2.75 -37.69
N PHE A 10 -20.09 3.10 -37.76
CA PHE A 10 -20.96 3.20 -36.58
C PHE A 10 -21.15 1.86 -35.87
N LEU A 11 -21.38 0.76 -36.61
CA LEU A 11 -21.51 -0.58 -36.03
C LEU A 11 -20.21 -1.07 -35.39
N LEU A 12 -19.06 -0.82 -36.02
CA LEU A 12 -17.75 -1.15 -35.46
C LEU A 12 -17.44 -0.33 -34.20
N ALA A 13 -17.75 0.97 -34.22
CA ALA A 13 -17.59 1.85 -33.05
C ALA A 13 -18.53 1.44 -31.91
N PHE A 14 -19.78 1.10 -32.21
CA PHE A 14 -20.76 0.64 -31.23
C PHE A 14 -20.38 -0.73 -30.63
N GLY A 15 -19.95 -1.69 -31.45
CA GLY A 15 -19.45 -2.99 -30.99
C GLY A 15 -18.18 -2.86 -30.14
N ARG A 16 -17.29 -1.92 -30.48
CA ARG A 16 -16.10 -1.61 -29.67
C ARG A 16 -16.46 -0.99 -28.32
N SER A 17 -17.44 -0.09 -28.28
CA SER A 17 -17.94 0.53 -27.05
C SER A 17 -18.61 -0.49 -26.13
N GLN A 18 -19.51 -1.33 -26.65
CA GLN A 18 -20.17 -2.40 -25.89
C GLN A 18 -19.17 -3.41 -25.31
N ARG A 19 -18.15 -3.79 -26.09
CA ARG A 19 -17.08 -4.68 -25.60
C ARG A 19 -16.27 -4.05 -24.47
N GLN A 20 -15.91 -2.77 -24.61
CA GLN A 20 -15.17 -2.05 -23.57
C GLN A 20 -15.97 -1.95 -22.26
N ILE A 21 -17.29 -1.76 -22.34
CA ILE A 21 -18.19 -1.80 -21.17
C ILE A 21 -18.19 -3.20 -20.54
N GLY A 22 -18.31 -4.25 -21.34
CA GLY A 22 -18.28 -5.64 -20.86
C GLY A 22 -16.96 -6.02 -20.17
N ASP A 23 -15.83 -5.62 -20.74
CA ASP A 23 -14.50 -5.84 -20.15
C ASP A 23 -14.35 -5.08 -18.81
N TYR A 24 -14.86 -3.85 -18.74
CA TYR A 24 -14.83 -3.04 -17.51
C TYR A 24 -15.62 -3.68 -16.37
N GLU A 25 -16.87 -4.09 -16.61
CA GLU A 25 -17.70 -4.75 -15.60
C GLU A 25 -17.09 -6.08 -15.14
N GLN A 26 -16.52 -6.84 -16.08
CA GLN A 26 -15.83 -8.07 -15.73
C GLN A 26 -14.59 -7.82 -14.85
N ILE A 27 -13.77 -6.82 -15.19
CA ILE A 27 -12.60 -6.48 -14.37
C ILE A 27 -13.07 -6.07 -12.97
N LYS A 28 -14.09 -5.22 -12.86
CA LYS A 28 -14.67 -4.79 -11.58
C LYS A 28 -15.11 -5.96 -10.72
N GLN A 29 -15.78 -6.96 -11.31
CA GLN A 29 -16.17 -8.18 -10.62
C GLN A 29 -14.97 -8.97 -10.10
N LEU A 30 -13.95 -9.19 -10.94
CA LEU A 30 -12.74 -9.91 -10.55
C LEU A 30 -11.94 -9.17 -9.48
N VAL A 31 -11.83 -7.84 -9.58
CA VAL A 31 -11.19 -7.00 -8.56
C VAL A 31 -11.93 -7.10 -7.23
N THR A 32 -13.26 -7.03 -7.24
CA THR A 32 -14.05 -7.14 -6.00
C THR A 32 -13.96 -8.54 -5.38
N GLN A 33 -14.05 -9.59 -6.21
CA GLN A 33 -13.99 -10.99 -5.77
C GLN A 33 -12.62 -11.35 -5.16
N TRP A 34 -11.54 -10.79 -5.70
CA TRP A 34 -10.17 -11.13 -5.31
C TRP A 34 -9.50 -10.07 -4.41
N ALA A 35 -10.25 -9.07 -3.95
CA ALA A 35 -9.74 -8.13 -2.97
C ALA A 35 -9.37 -8.87 -1.67
N PRO A 36 -8.25 -8.52 -1.03
CA PRO A 36 -7.71 -9.30 0.07
C PRO A 36 -8.55 -9.21 1.35
N LEU A 37 -8.57 -10.28 2.12
CA LEU A 37 -8.92 -10.22 3.54
C LEU A 37 -7.64 -9.89 4.32
N ILE A 38 -7.62 -8.76 5.02
CA ILE A 38 -6.47 -8.36 5.82
C ILE A 38 -6.85 -8.50 7.30
N TRP A 39 -6.06 -9.25 8.06
CA TRP A 39 -6.15 -9.26 9.52
C TRP A 39 -5.22 -8.21 10.09
N MET A 40 -5.78 -7.24 10.81
CA MET A 40 -4.99 -6.32 11.63
C MET A 40 -4.41 -7.09 12.82
N SER A 41 -3.21 -6.72 13.26
CA SER A 41 -2.62 -7.31 14.46
C SER A 41 -3.54 -7.17 15.68
N PRO A 42 -3.61 -8.16 16.59
CA PRO A 42 -4.37 -8.05 17.84
C PRO A 42 -3.95 -6.88 18.73
N HIS A 43 -2.74 -6.38 18.51
CA HIS A 43 -2.14 -5.27 19.27
C HIS A 43 -2.11 -3.96 18.49
N GLU A 44 -2.76 -3.90 17.32
CA GLU A 44 -2.75 -2.72 16.46
C GLU A 44 -3.38 -1.50 17.14
N LYS A 45 -2.69 -0.37 17.02
CA LYS A 45 -3.12 0.94 17.53
C LYS A 45 -3.31 1.96 16.43
N TYR A 46 -2.70 1.77 15.26
CA TYR A 46 -2.73 2.66 14.13
C TYR A 46 -3.45 1.95 12.98
N TYR A 47 -4.77 2.04 13.00
CA TYR A 47 -5.62 1.41 12.00
C TYR A 47 -5.54 2.14 10.64
N PRO A 48 -6.00 1.51 9.55
CA PRO A 48 -6.09 2.19 8.27
C PRO A 48 -7.11 3.34 8.31
N SER A 49 -7.00 4.27 7.38
CA SER A 49 -7.96 5.38 7.21
C SER A 49 -8.11 5.76 5.75
N SER A 50 -9.02 6.68 5.47
CA SER A 50 -9.13 7.27 4.14
C SER A 50 -8.15 8.42 3.94
N VAL A 51 -7.81 8.70 2.68
CA VAL A 51 -7.01 9.88 2.35
C VAL A 51 -7.76 11.18 2.65
N GLU A 52 -9.09 11.16 2.69
CA GLU A 52 -9.90 12.35 2.97
C GLU A 52 -9.79 12.77 4.43
N THR A 53 -9.95 11.82 5.36
CA THR A 53 -9.71 12.07 6.79
C THR A 53 -8.27 12.54 7.02
N PHE A 54 -7.31 11.99 6.26
CA PHE A 54 -5.93 12.46 6.35
C PHE A 54 -5.77 13.91 5.90
N PHE A 55 -6.40 14.30 4.79
CA PHE A 55 -6.36 15.67 4.25
C PHE A 55 -6.92 16.72 5.20
N GLU A 56 -7.92 16.38 6.00
CA GLU A 56 -8.48 17.26 7.05
C GLU A 56 -7.47 17.59 8.16
N ASN A 57 -6.39 16.81 8.28
CA ASN A 57 -5.44 16.87 9.38
C ASN A 57 -4.02 17.28 8.93
N VAL A 58 -3.87 17.69 7.67
CA VAL A 58 -2.57 18.08 7.10
C VAL A 58 -2.67 19.36 6.27
N TYR A 59 -1.54 20.04 6.14
CA TYR A 59 -1.34 21.16 5.23
C TYR A 59 -0.15 20.89 4.31
N LEU A 60 -0.06 21.61 3.20
CA LEU A 60 1.06 21.46 2.27
C LEU A 60 2.21 22.37 2.69
N ALA A 61 3.40 21.79 2.84
CA ALA A 61 4.62 22.51 3.21
C ALA A 61 5.82 22.08 2.35
N ASN A 62 6.91 22.86 2.42
CA ASN A 62 8.21 22.40 1.94
C ASN A 62 8.97 21.60 3.02
N GLN A 63 10.19 21.16 2.70
CA GLN A 63 11.06 20.38 3.59
C GLN A 63 11.41 21.06 4.93
N ASN A 64 11.30 22.39 5.02
CA ASN A 64 11.54 23.16 6.25
C ASN A 64 10.23 23.45 7.00
N GLU A 65 9.15 22.74 6.65
CA GLU A 65 7.79 22.93 7.19
C GLU A 65 7.21 24.33 6.96
N LYS A 66 7.79 25.10 6.02
CA LYS A 66 7.22 26.38 5.59
C LYS A 66 5.94 26.12 4.81
N LEU A 67 4.85 26.73 5.28
CA LEU A 67 3.53 26.67 4.68
C LEU A 67 3.54 27.06 3.20
N ILE A 68 2.97 26.20 2.36
CA ILE A 68 2.69 26.44 0.94
C ILE A 68 1.19 26.57 0.71
N MET A 69 0.38 25.72 1.34
CA MET A 69 -1.08 25.79 1.27
C MET A 69 -1.70 25.28 2.58
N PRO A 70 -2.66 26.02 3.18
CA PRO A 70 -3.16 25.75 4.54
C PRO A 70 -4.06 24.52 4.64
N ALA A 71 -4.66 24.08 3.54
CA ALA A 71 -5.51 22.90 3.50
C ALA A 71 -5.40 22.20 2.14
N VAL A 72 -5.65 20.90 2.13
CA VAL A 72 -5.78 20.07 0.93
C VAL A 72 -7.12 19.33 0.99
N SER A 73 -7.69 19.00 -0.16
CA SER A 73 -8.91 18.17 -0.26
C SER A 73 -8.87 17.38 -1.57
N LYS A 74 -9.82 16.46 -1.78
CA LYS A 74 -9.95 15.73 -3.05
C LYS A 74 -10.17 16.68 -4.23
N GLU A 75 -11.03 17.68 -4.05
CA GLU A 75 -11.48 18.63 -5.07
C GLU A 75 -10.37 19.64 -5.38
N HIS A 76 -9.72 20.12 -4.32
CA HIS A 76 -8.69 21.16 -4.36
C HIS A 76 -7.30 20.60 -4.01
N PHE A 77 -6.91 19.49 -4.64
CA PHE A 77 -5.58 18.91 -4.45
C PHE A 77 -4.53 19.59 -5.38
N PRO A 78 -3.33 19.95 -4.87
CA PRO A 78 -2.34 20.70 -5.64
C PRO A 78 -1.65 19.83 -6.70
N MET A 79 -1.76 20.22 -7.98
CA MET A 79 -1.12 19.56 -9.13
C MET A 79 0.26 20.11 -9.45
N LEU A 80 1.10 20.21 -8.41
CA LEU A 80 2.47 20.67 -8.52
C LEU A 80 3.40 19.50 -8.89
N ASN A 81 4.15 19.66 -9.99
CA ASN A 81 5.08 18.65 -10.47
C ASN A 81 6.42 18.69 -9.71
N THR A 82 6.39 18.49 -8.40
CA THR A 82 7.60 18.51 -7.55
C THR A 82 7.58 17.39 -6.50
N LYS A 83 8.77 16.91 -6.16
CA LYS A 83 9.02 15.91 -5.11
C LYS A 83 9.40 16.51 -3.76
N SER A 84 9.54 17.84 -3.68
CA SER A 84 10.06 18.57 -2.50
C SER A 84 8.99 19.03 -1.50
N LEU A 85 7.73 18.66 -1.72
CA LEU A 85 6.59 19.04 -0.89
C LEU A 85 6.17 17.90 0.03
N PHE A 86 5.59 18.27 1.16
CA PHE A 86 5.20 17.38 2.25
C PHE A 86 3.77 17.70 2.68
N LEU A 87 2.97 16.67 2.97
CA LEU A 87 1.69 16.78 3.67
C LEU A 87 1.97 16.72 5.17
N VAL A 88 2.13 17.89 5.81
CA VAL A 88 2.57 18.03 7.20
C VAL A 88 1.36 18.09 8.12
N THR A 89 1.40 17.35 9.24
CA THR A 89 0.33 17.38 10.25
C THR A 89 0.09 18.78 10.82
N THR A 90 -1.18 19.11 11.09
CA THR A 90 -1.59 20.38 11.71
C THR A 90 -1.11 20.53 13.16
N HIS A 91 -0.92 19.41 13.85
CA HIS A 91 -0.39 19.33 15.21
C HIS A 91 0.90 18.52 15.27
N SER A 92 1.62 18.59 16.40
CA SER A 92 2.81 17.77 16.60
C SER A 92 2.46 16.28 16.60
N VAL A 93 3.37 15.46 16.09
CA VAL A 93 3.18 14.01 16.01
C VAL A 93 3.06 13.41 17.41
N GLU A 94 3.77 13.97 18.40
CA GLU A 94 3.71 13.59 19.81
C GLU A 94 2.31 13.82 20.39
N TYR A 95 1.70 14.98 20.13
CA TYR A 95 0.34 15.28 20.57
C TYR A 95 -0.65 14.30 19.96
N LEU A 96 -0.57 14.11 18.64
CA LEU A 96 -1.49 13.23 17.92
C LEU A 96 -1.39 11.78 18.44
N LYS A 97 -0.18 11.27 18.69
CA LYS A 97 -0.02 9.91 19.25
C LYS A 97 -0.51 9.74 20.70
N SER A 98 -0.67 10.83 21.44
CA SER A 98 -1.03 10.78 22.87
C SER A 98 -2.52 10.53 23.09
N ASP A 99 -3.35 10.90 22.12
CA ASP A 99 -4.80 10.76 22.17
C ASP A 99 -5.29 9.81 21.06
N LYS A 100 -5.95 8.73 21.48
CA LYS A 100 -6.49 7.68 20.61
C LYS A 100 -7.59 8.17 19.67
N LEU A 101 -8.19 9.33 19.95
CA LEU A 101 -9.23 9.93 19.12
C LEU A 101 -8.66 10.76 17.97
N THR A 102 -7.34 10.91 17.89
CA THR A 102 -6.71 11.69 16.83
C THR A 102 -6.62 10.92 15.52
N SER A 103 -6.43 11.67 14.44
CA SER A 103 -6.35 11.15 13.08
C SER A 103 -5.22 10.15 12.84
N LEU A 104 -4.15 10.14 13.66
CA LEU A 104 -3.03 9.21 13.47
C LEU A 104 -3.41 7.76 13.79
N HIS A 105 -4.44 7.54 14.62
CA HIS A 105 -4.88 6.20 15.02
C HIS A 105 -5.79 5.50 13.99
N GLY A 106 -6.23 6.23 12.96
CA GLY A 106 -7.12 5.72 11.92
C GLY A 106 -8.44 5.20 12.47
N HIS A 107 -9.07 4.28 11.73
CA HIS A 107 -10.40 3.76 12.06
C HIS A 107 -10.44 2.24 12.05
N ASN A 108 -11.01 1.65 13.09
CA ASN A 108 -11.19 0.20 13.16
C ASN A 108 -12.12 -0.27 12.00
N PRO A 109 -11.63 -1.10 11.05
CA PRO A 109 -12.39 -1.48 9.86
C PRO A 109 -13.58 -2.41 10.14
N LYS A 110 -13.67 -2.99 11.34
CA LYS A 110 -14.86 -3.74 11.78
C LYS A 110 -16.00 -2.80 12.22
N LEU A 111 -15.67 -1.57 12.61
CA LEU A 111 -16.63 -0.59 13.14
C LEU A 111 -16.96 0.52 12.13
N HIS A 112 -16.01 0.84 11.24
CA HIS A 112 -16.14 1.92 10.27
C HIS A 112 -15.77 1.45 8.86
N PRO A 113 -16.43 1.97 7.82
CA PRO A 113 -16.09 1.62 6.44
C PRO A 113 -14.78 2.31 6.03
N VAL A 114 -13.66 1.59 6.11
CA VAL A 114 -12.34 2.12 5.69
C VAL A 114 -12.07 1.73 4.24
N PRO A 115 -11.74 2.70 3.35
CA PRO A 115 -11.57 2.41 1.93
C PRO A 115 -10.27 1.67 1.64
N THR A 116 -10.31 0.80 0.64
CA THR A 116 -9.13 0.25 -0.04
C THR A 116 -9.09 0.76 -1.47
N TYR A 117 -7.94 1.26 -1.92
CA TYR A 117 -7.79 1.84 -3.26
C TYR A 117 -7.25 0.79 -4.23
N ALA A 118 -8.11 0.27 -5.11
CA ALA A 118 -7.73 -0.72 -6.12
C ALA A 118 -7.32 -0.03 -7.41
N VAL A 119 -6.01 0.11 -7.63
CA VAL A 119 -5.46 0.71 -8.85
C VAL A 119 -5.32 -0.35 -9.92
N VAL A 120 -6.10 -0.22 -11.00
CA VAL A 120 -6.19 -1.20 -12.08
C VAL A 120 -5.41 -0.71 -13.31
N SER A 121 -4.54 -1.55 -13.84
CA SER A 121 -3.82 -1.34 -15.10
C SER A 121 -4.18 -2.43 -16.09
N THR A 122 -4.82 -2.07 -17.21
CA THR A 122 -5.23 -3.04 -18.24
C THR A 122 -4.08 -3.30 -19.21
N CYS A 123 -3.86 -4.57 -19.55
CA CYS A 123 -2.84 -4.94 -20.51
C CYS A 123 -3.38 -4.79 -21.94
N THR A 124 -2.67 -4.06 -22.79
CA THR A 124 -3.02 -3.89 -24.21
C THR A 124 -2.66 -5.15 -25.00
N ASN A 125 -3.47 -6.20 -24.87
CA ASN A 125 -3.32 -7.40 -25.68
C ASN A 125 -4.09 -7.27 -27.00
N LYS A 126 -3.57 -7.89 -28.08
CA LYS A 126 -4.34 -8.07 -29.32
C LYS A 126 -5.67 -8.77 -28.97
N PRO A 127 -6.81 -8.28 -29.46
CA PRO A 127 -8.11 -8.81 -29.08
C PRO A 127 -8.21 -10.29 -29.47
N ASN A 128 -8.25 -11.19 -28.49
CA ASN A 128 -8.65 -12.58 -28.69
C ASN A 128 -10.06 -12.74 -28.13
N HIS A 129 -11.00 -13.18 -28.97
CA HIS A 129 -12.44 -13.21 -28.66
C HIS A 129 -12.82 -14.20 -27.54
N TYR A 130 -11.91 -15.11 -27.16
CA TYR A 130 -12.19 -16.17 -26.18
C TYR A 130 -11.49 -15.99 -24.82
N LYS A 131 -10.60 -14.99 -24.67
CA LYS A 131 -9.86 -14.77 -23.42
C LYS A 131 -10.47 -13.64 -22.62
N LYS A 132 -10.56 -13.83 -21.30
CA LYS A 132 -10.93 -12.76 -20.35
C LYS A 132 -9.87 -11.63 -20.41
N PRO A 133 -10.20 -10.40 -19.96
CA PRO A 133 -9.23 -9.30 -19.96
C PRO A 133 -7.99 -9.67 -19.14
N SER A 134 -6.82 -9.25 -19.63
CA SER A 134 -5.57 -9.32 -18.88
C SER A 134 -5.30 -7.97 -18.25
N PHE A 135 -5.02 -7.95 -16.96
CA PHE A 135 -4.82 -6.72 -16.20
C PHE A 135 -4.06 -7.02 -14.91
N THR A 136 -3.51 -5.97 -14.32
CA THR A 136 -2.97 -6.01 -12.96
C THR A 136 -3.83 -5.10 -12.07
N VAL A 137 -3.94 -5.47 -10.80
CA VAL A 137 -4.60 -4.64 -9.79
C VAL A 137 -3.74 -4.60 -8.55
N THR A 138 -3.45 -3.39 -8.07
CA THR A 138 -2.79 -3.17 -6.78
C THR A 138 -3.79 -2.61 -5.79
N TYR A 139 -4.03 -3.33 -4.70
CA TYR A 139 -4.84 -2.88 -3.58
C TYR A 139 -3.96 -2.13 -2.60
N TRP A 140 -4.18 -0.83 -2.47
CA TRP A 140 -3.47 0.04 -1.53
C TRP A 140 -4.30 0.28 -0.28
N ALA A 141 -3.65 0.11 0.87
CA ALA A 141 -4.16 0.50 2.17
C ALA A 141 -3.39 1.75 2.65
N PHE A 142 -4.11 2.77 3.10
CA PHE A 142 -3.53 3.95 3.70
C PHE A 142 -3.60 3.89 5.21
N TYR A 143 -2.48 4.15 5.87
CA TYR A 143 -2.38 4.30 7.31
C TYR A 143 -1.92 5.73 7.63
N PRO A 144 -2.60 6.46 8.53
CA PRO A 144 -2.18 7.82 8.90
C PRO A 144 -0.81 7.88 9.59
N TYR A 145 -0.35 6.79 10.20
CA TYR A 145 0.91 6.74 10.92
C TYR A 145 1.51 5.35 10.91
N ASN A 146 2.79 5.23 10.57
CA ASN A 146 3.58 4.01 10.74
C ASN A 146 4.48 4.16 11.98
N GLN A 147 4.34 3.21 12.91
CA GLN A 147 5.23 3.09 14.05
C GLN A 147 6.47 2.28 13.67
N GLY A 148 7.62 2.93 13.79
CA GLY A 148 8.91 2.29 13.56
C GLY A 148 9.27 1.24 14.61
N LYS A 149 10.52 0.76 14.59
CA LYS A 149 10.98 -0.30 15.49
C LYS A 149 11.79 0.23 16.64
N LYS A 150 11.70 -0.47 17.78
CA LYS A 150 12.56 -0.21 18.94
C LYS A 150 13.96 -0.71 18.63
N ILE A 151 14.94 0.19 18.71
CA ILE A 151 16.36 -0.09 18.55
C ILE A 151 17.06 0.25 19.86
N CYS A 152 18.08 -0.52 20.22
CA CYS A 152 18.88 -0.30 21.43
C CYS A 152 19.93 0.78 21.21
N PHE A 153 20.14 1.63 22.20
CA PHE A 153 21.12 2.71 22.19
C PHE A 153 21.97 2.72 23.45
N ILE A 154 23.28 2.96 23.29
CA ILE A 154 24.19 3.34 24.38
C ILE A 154 24.63 4.78 24.11
N GLY A 155 24.21 5.71 24.98
CA GLY A 155 24.29 7.14 24.66
C GLY A 155 23.54 7.43 23.35
N ASN A 156 24.19 8.08 22.38
CA ASN A 156 23.60 8.40 21.08
C ASN A 156 23.95 7.39 19.96
N VAL A 157 24.57 6.26 20.31
CA VAL A 157 25.04 5.27 19.32
C VAL A 157 24.07 4.09 19.27
N PRO A 158 23.51 3.75 18.09
CA PRO A 158 22.69 2.57 17.92
C PRO A 158 23.55 1.30 18.10
N THR A 159 23.06 0.35 18.89
CA THR A 159 23.79 -0.88 19.22
C THR A 159 22.90 -2.11 19.09
N LEU A 160 23.54 -3.28 19.05
CA LEU A 160 22.86 -4.57 19.08
C LEU A 160 22.45 -4.92 20.53
N THR A 161 21.42 -5.75 20.66
CA THR A 161 21.08 -6.38 21.94
C THR A 161 22.06 -7.51 22.23
N ILE A 162 22.41 -7.69 23.51
CA ILE A 162 23.29 -8.76 23.97
C ILE A 162 22.45 -9.68 24.86
N PHE A 163 22.35 -10.97 24.51
CA PHE A 163 21.45 -11.94 25.16
C PHE A 163 19.98 -11.46 25.25
N GLY A 164 19.49 -10.79 24.22
CA GLY A 164 18.13 -10.25 24.18
C GLY A 164 17.90 -9.02 25.07
N LYS A 165 18.91 -8.53 25.78
CA LYS A 165 18.83 -7.33 26.62
C LYS A 165 19.48 -6.13 25.96
N CYS A 166 18.83 -4.97 26.09
CA CYS A 166 19.41 -3.69 25.73
C CYS A 166 20.16 -3.11 26.93
N PHE A 167 21.48 -2.96 26.82
CA PHE A 167 22.34 -2.40 27.87
C PHE A 167 22.44 -0.87 27.76
N GLY A 168 21.27 -0.21 27.72
CA GLY A 168 21.14 1.23 27.54
C GLY A 168 19.67 1.61 27.52
N HIS A 169 19.23 2.37 26.51
CA HIS A 169 17.81 2.72 26.35
C HIS A 169 17.27 2.30 24.97
N LEU A 170 15.98 1.95 24.94
CA LEU A 170 15.28 1.66 23.70
C LEU A 170 14.70 2.94 23.13
N LYS A 171 14.93 3.18 21.84
CA LYS A 171 14.33 4.29 21.10
C LYS A 171 13.59 3.75 19.88
N THR A 172 12.40 4.27 19.61
CA THR A 172 11.63 3.90 18.41
C THR A 172 12.18 4.68 17.22
N MET A 173 12.66 4.00 16.19
CA MET A 173 13.29 4.60 15.03
C MET A 173 12.56 4.21 13.75
N GLY A 174 12.53 5.11 12.76
CA GLY A 174 11.89 4.88 11.46
C GLY A 174 10.38 5.12 11.43
N SER A 175 9.82 5.79 12.45
CA SER A 175 8.40 6.12 12.42
C SER A 175 8.12 7.19 11.38
N HIS A 176 6.93 7.24 10.82
CA HIS A 176 6.58 8.31 9.87
C HIS A 176 5.07 8.51 9.80
N VAL A 177 4.68 9.75 9.52
CA VAL A 177 3.28 10.09 9.22
C VAL A 177 2.98 9.66 7.79
N GLY A 178 1.78 9.13 7.58
CA GLY A 178 1.29 8.57 6.33
C GLY A 178 2.03 7.30 5.95
N ASP A 179 1.32 6.28 5.49
CA ASP A 179 1.91 4.99 5.15
C ASP A 179 1.05 4.27 4.13
N TRP A 180 1.71 3.66 3.15
CA TRP A 180 1.09 3.06 1.98
C TRP A 180 1.56 1.61 1.87
N GLU A 181 0.70 0.69 2.24
CA GLU A 181 0.93 -0.74 2.11
C GLU A 181 0.11 -1.31 0.94
N HIS A 182 0.62 -2.36 0.31
CA HIS A 182 -0.09 -2.92 -0.85
C HIS A 182 0.12 -4.40 -1.11
N VAL A 183 -0.86 -4.98 -1.80
CA VAL A 183 -0.77 -6.28 -2.46
C VAL A 183 -1.19 -6.12 -3.92
N THR A 184 -0.48 -6.76 -4.82
CA THR A 184 -0.79 -6.74 -6.26
C THR A 184 -1.21 -8.12 -6.74
N LEU A 185 -2.24 -8.19 -7.59
CA LEU A 185 -2.62 -9.38 -8.34
C LEU A 185 -2.43 -9.16 -9.84
N SER A 186 -2.03 -10.21 -10.54
CA SER A 186 -1.93 -10.24 -12.00
C SER A 186 -2.92 -11.26 -12.58
N PHE A 187 -3.74 -10.82 -13.53
CA PHE A 187 -4.71 -11.65 -14.24
C PHE A 187 -4.26 -11.82 -15.70
N LYS A 188 -3.99 -13.07 -16.10
CA LYS A 188 -3.54 -13.42 -17.47
C LYS A 188 -4.66 -14.03 -18.31
N GLY A 189 -5.86 -13.44 -18.24
CA GLY A 189 -7.03 -13.85 -19.04
C GLY A 189 -7.79 -15.07 -18.51
N HIS A 190 -7.67 -15.34 -17.21
CA HIS A 190 -8.40 -16.38 -16.46
C HIS A 190 -9.39 -15.75 -15.47
N PRO A 191 -10.40 -16.50 -14.97
CA PRO A 191 -11.33 -16.00 -13.94
C PRO A 191 -10.73 -15.96 -12.52
N PHE A 192 -9.43 -16.21 -12.39
CA PHE A 192 -8.64 -16.14 -11.17
C PHE A 192 -7.27 -15.52 -11.48
N PRO A 193 -6.61 -14.89 -10.49
CA PRO A 193 -5.29 -14.33 -10.66
C PRO A 193 -4.28 -15.44 -10.93
N SER A 194 -3.29 -15.14 -11.75
CA SER A 194 -2.16 -16.04 -12.02
C SER A 194 -1.06 -15.85 -10.97
N GLU A 195 -0.85 -14.61 -10.53
CA GLU A 195 0.25 -14.25 -9.63
C GLU A 195 -0.21 -13.22 -8.58
N LEU A 196 0.48 -13.21 -7.45
CA LEU A 196 0.29 -12.29 -6.34
C LEU A 196 1.64 -11.78 -5.85
N TYR A 197 1.73 -10.49 -5.53
CA TYR A 197 2.88 -9.87 -4.87
C TYR A 197 2.45 -9.27 -3.54
N THR A 198 3.12 -9.64 -2.44
CA THR A 198 2.94 -9.03 -1.11
C THR A 198 4.05 -8.03 -0.83
N ALA A 199 3.71 -6.77 -0.54
CA ALA A 199 4.67 -5.78 -0.07
C ALA A 199 4.94 -5.94 1.42
N ILE A 200 6.22 -5.99 1.79
CA ILE A 200 6.69 -6.10 3.17
C ILE A 200 7.81 -5.09 3.30
N HIS A 201 7.54 -3.92 3.87
CA HIS A 201 8.49 -2.80 3.91
C HIS A 201 9.05 -2.51 2.49
N ASN A 202 10.38 -2.42 2.35
CA ASN A 202 11.07 -2.20 1.07
C ASN A 202 11.34 -3.51 0.28
N THR A 203 10.70 -4.61 0.64
CA THR A 203 10.86 -5.93 -0.01
C THR A 203 9.47 -6.57 -0.23
N GLY A 204 9.44 -7.84 -0.60
CA GLY A 204 8.21 -8.56 -0.89
C GLY A 204 8.46 -9.93 -1.52
N GLY A 205 7.37 -10.66 -1.74
CA GLY A 205 7.38 -11.99 -2.35
C GLY A 205 6.45 -12.08 -3.53
N TYR A 206 6.88 -12.80 -4.56
CA TYR A 206 6.07 -13.18 -5.70
C TYR A 206 5.55 -14.60 -5.48
N TYR A 207 4.26 -14.79 -5.68
CA TYR A 207 3.57 -16.07 -5.51
C TYR A 207 2.78 -16.41 -6.76
N LYS A 208 2.70 -17.70 -7.10
CA LYS A 208 1.89 -18.23 -8.21
C LYS A 208 0.64 -18.90 -7.67
N TYR A 209 -0.51 -18.64 -8.29
CA TYR A 209 -1.76 -19.25 -7.89
C TYR A 209 -1.81 -20.72 -8.31
N GLU A 210 -2.17 -21.60 -7.37
CA GLU A 210 -2.36 -23.03 -7.58
C GLU A 210 -3.88 -23.33 -7.52
N PRO A 211 -4.57 -23.48 -8.66
CA PRO A 211 -6.02 -23.57 -8.70
C PRO A 211 -6.60 -24.79 -8.01
N HIS A 212 -5.88 -25.92 -7.99
CA HIS A 212 -6.35 -27.16 -7.38
C HIS A 212 -6.47 -27.04 -5.86
N HIS A 213 -5.49 -26.40 -5.23
CA HIS A 213 -5.44 -26.23 -3.77
C HIS A 213 -5.99 -24.88 -3.29
N LYS A 214 -6.33 -23.97 -4.23
CA LYS A 214 -6.86 -22.63 -3.95
C LYS A 214 -5.96 -21.84 -3.00
N HIS A 215 -4.67 -21.80 -3.28
CA HIS A 215 -3.69 -20.97 -2.57
C HIS A 215 -2.66 -20.42 -3.55
N PHE A 216 -1.83 -19.47 -3.11
CA PHE A 216 -0.63 -19.10 -3.86
C PHE A 216 0.61 -19.69 -3.21
N ILE A 217 1.55 -20.15 -4.04
CA ILE A 217 2.82 -20.74 -3.62
C ILE A 217 3.95 -19.77 -3.94
N LEU A 218 4.87 -19.58 -2.99
CA LEU A 218 6.03 -18.71 -3.13
C LEU A 218 6.87 -19.15 -4.34
N ASP A 219 7.08 -18.23 -5.27
CA ASP A 219 7.85 -18.45 -6.50
C ASP A 219 9.23 -17.78 -6.39
N SER A 220 9.27 -16.52 -6.00
CA SER A 220 10.52 -15.77 -5.84
C SER A 220 10.39 -14.62 -4.83
N LYS A 221 11.52 -14.03 -4.46
CA LYS A 221 11.58 -12.88 -3.53
C LYS A 221 12.11 -11.65 -4.23
N LYS A 222 11.61 -10.48 -3.85
CA LYS A 222 12.19 -9.21 -4.27
C LYS A 222 13.53 -9.01 -3.56
N ASN A 223 14.61 -9.32 -4.28
CA ASN A 223 15.96 -9.24 -3.75
C ASN A 223 16.46 -7.78 -3.71
N HIS A 224 16.89 -7.32 -2.55
CA HIS A 224 17.75 -6.14 -2.45
C HIS A 224 19.22 -6.58 -2.58
N ARG A 225 19.98 -5.92 -3.45
CA ARG A 225 21.33 -6.32 -3.92
C ARG A 225 22.42 -6.56 -2.85
N ARG A 226 22.15 -6.38 -1.55
CA ARG A 226 23.18 -6.39 -0.48
C ARG A 226 22.78 -7.06 0.85
N VAL A 227 21.54 -7.53 1.03
CA VAL A 227 21.09 -8.13 2.29
C VAL A 227 20.17 -9.32 1.99
N GLN A 228 20.35 -10.43 2.71
CA GLN A 228 19.44 -11.57 2.64
C GLN A 228 18.05 -11.12 3.09
N GLY A 229 17.08 -11.10 2.17
CA GLY A 229 15.70 -10.68 2.47
C GLY A 229 14.99 -11.62 3.45
N PRO A 230 13.79 -11.22 3.93
CA PRO A 230 13.02 -11.98 4.92
C PRO A 230 12.79 -13.43 4.51
N LYS A 231 12.65 -14.30 5.51
CA LYS A 231 12.09 -15.63 5.30
C LYS A 231 10.58 -15.50 5.13
N LEU A 232 10.15 -15.41 3.87
CA LEU A 232 8.73 -15.33 3.54
C LEU A 232 8.02 -16.67 3.78
N PRO A 233 6.76 -16.65 4.27
CA PRO A 233 5.93 -17.84 4.32
C PRO A 233 5.75 -18.44 2.91
N PRO A 234 5.67 -19.78 2.79
CA PRO A 234 5.62 -20.44 1.48
C PRO A 234 4.27 -20.31 0.78
N ILE A 235 3.21 -19.95 1.51
CA ILE A 235 1.83 -20.02 1.02
C ILE A 235 1.06 -18.75 1.42
N VAL A 236 0.32 -18.18 0.47
CA VAL A 236 -0.78 -17.23 0.74
C VAL A 236 -2.08 -18.00 0.60
N ARG A 237 -2.84 -18.14 1.69
CA ARG A 237 -4.13 -18.84 1.67
C ARG A 237 -5.20 -17.98 0.99
N VAL A 238 -6.18 -18.63 0.36
CA VAL A 238 -7.37 -17.95 -0.19
C VAL A 238 -8.60 -18.46 0.53
N GLN A 239 -9.43 -17.53 1.03
CA GLN A 239 -10.69 -17.83 1.69
C GLN A 239 -11.83 -17.22 0.86
N ASN A 240 -12.71 -18.05 0.33
CA ASN A 240 -13.87 -17.61 -0.47
C ASN A 240 -13.53 -16.67 -1.64
N GLY A 241 -12.34 -16.84 -2.26
CA GLY A 241 -11.86 -15.96 -3.33
C GLY A 241 -10.97 -14.81 -2.88
N HIS A 242 -10.81 -14.60 -1.57
CA HIS A 242 -10.00 -13.52 -1.01
C HIS A 242 -8.63 -14.04 -0.53
N PRO A 243 -7.50 -13.54 -1.07
CA PRO A 243 -6.19 -13.77 -0.48
C PRO A 243 -6.17 -13.28 0.98
N VAL A 244 -5.66 -14.10 1.89
CA VAL A 244 -5.61 -13.79 3.32
C VAL A 244 -4.21 -13.29 3.67
N LEU A 245 -4.14 -12.07 4.19
CA LEU A 245 -2.92 -11.40 4.62
C LEU A 245 -3.05 -10.90 6.05
N PHE A 246 -1.92 -10.58 6.67
CA PHE A 246 -1.84 -10.10 8.05
C PHE A 246 -0.99 -8.84 8.07
N SER A 247 -1.56 -7.73 8.55
CA SER A 247 -0.85 -6.47 8.71
C SER A 247 -0.07 -6.48 10.04
N ALA A 248 1.23 -6.20 9.95
CA ALA A 248 2.12 -6.14 11.09
C ALA A 248 1.78 -4.98 12.03
N ASN A 249 1.90 -5.25 13.34
CA ASN A 249 1.65 -4.26 14.39
C ASN A 249 2.48 -2.98 14.18
N GLY A 250 1.79 -1.87 13.90
CA GLY A 250 2.33 -0.52 13.78
C GLY A 250 3.16 -0.24 12.53
N SER A 251 3.92 -1.21 12.02
CA SER A 251 4.70 -1.06 10.78
C SER A 251 3.98 -1.53 9.52
N HIS A 252 2.83 -2.16 9.68
CA HIS A 252 1.82 -2.51 8.67
C HIS A 252 2.20 -3.43 7.51
N GLY A 253 3.46 -3.82 7.37
CA GLY A 253 3.91 -4.80 6.38
C GLY A 253 2.96 -6.00 6.27
N LEU A 254 2.64 -6.40 5.04
CA LEU A 254 1.61 -7.40 4.76
C LEU A 254 2.20 -8.80 4.62
N TRP A 255 1.98 -9.64 5.62
CA TRP A 255 2.51 -10.99 5.70
C TRP A 255 1.47 -12.05 5.28
N PRO A 256 1.87 -13.13 4.59
CA PRO A 256 0.98 -14.25 4.25
C PRO A 256 0.52 -15.12 5.42
N SER A 257 1.14 -15.00 6.61
CA SER A 257 0.82 -15.82 7.77
C SER A 257 0.92 -15.00 9.06
N PRO A 258 0.20 -15.40 10.13
CA PRO A 258 0.36 -14.79 11.45
C PRO A 258 1.69 -15.23 12.08
N GLY A 259 2.05 -14.61 13.19
CA GLY A 259 3.26 -14.89 13.97
C GLY A 259 4.29 -13.77 13.90
N GLU A 260 5.48 -14.09 14.40
CA GLU A 260 6.64 -13.19 14.37
C GLU A 260 7.48 -13.45 13.12
N HIS A 261 7.84 -12.37 12.42
CA HIS A 261 8.55 -12.42 11.15
C HIS A 261 9.80 -11.56 11.17
N GLU A 262 10.97 -12.19 11.06
CA GLU A 262 12.24 -11.50 10.86
C GLU A 262 12.31 -10.93 9.43
N TYR A 263 12.53 -9.62 9.33
CA TYR A 263 12.74 -8.95 8.04
C TYR A 263 14.07 -8.25 7.88
N LEU A 264 14.81 -8.04 8.97
CA LEU A 264 16.19 -7.60 8.94
C LEU A 264 17.00 -8.31 10.02
N LYS A 265 18.14 -8.88 9.64
CA LYS A 265 19.02 -9.59 10.58
C LYS A 265 19.89 -8.67 11.43
N VAL A 266 20.36 -7.56 10.84
CA VAL A 266 21.27 -6.62 11.48
C VAL A 266 20.84 -5.18 11.15
N PRO A 267 20.31 -4.42 12.13
CA PRO A 267 19.86 -4.89 13.44
C PRO A 267 18.75 -5.94 13.31
N TYR A 268 18.58 -6.78 14.34
CA TYR A 268 17.50 -7.77 14.39
C TYR A 268 16.15 -7.06 14.52
N LEU A 269 15.37 -7.02 13.43
CA LEU A 269 14.06 -6.40 13.36
C LEU A 269 13.00 -7.42 12.96
N THR A 270 11.90 -7.41 13.71
CA THR A 270 10.78 -8.31 13.53
C THR A 270 9.46 -7.55 13.42
N ASP A 271 8.55 -8.17 12.66
CA ASP A 271 7.13 -7.83 12.62
C ASP A 271 6.33 -8.85 13.41
N GLU A 272 5.26 -8.40 14.06
CA GLU A 272 4.32 -9.27 14.76
C GLU A 272 2.93 -9.12 14.15
N CYS A 273 2.39 -10.24 13.70
CA CYS A 273 1.12 -10.32 12.99
C CYS A 273 0.19 -11.35 13.66
N GLY A 274 -1.13 -11.17 13.57
CA GLY A 274 -2.06 -12.13 14.18
C GLY A 274 -3.52 -11.91 13.80
N TYR A 275 -4.40 -12.78 14.33
CA TYR A 275 -5.85 -12.73 14.11
C TYR A 275 -6.52 -11.68 15.01
N GLY A 276 -6.29 -10.40 14.73
CA GLY A 276 -6.96 -9.30 15.41
C GLY A 276 -8.25 -8.90 14.72
N VAL A 277 -8.34 -7.65 14.28
CA VAL A 277 -9.54 -7.13 13.59
C VAL A 277 -9.52 -7.57 12.12
N PRO A 278 -10.55 -8.26 11.61
CA PRO A 278 -10.65 -8.57 10.19
C PRO A 278 -11.07 -7.33 9.39
N TRP A 279 -10.38 -7.07 8.30
CA TRP A 279 -10.72 -6.04 7.32
C TRP A 279 -11.05 -6.69 5.98
N LYS A 280 -12.34 -6.70 5.66
CA LYS A 280 -12.86 -7.16 4.38
C LYS A 280 -12.80 -6.03 3.38
N THR A 281 -11.66 -5.92 2.68
CA THR A 281 -11.38 -4.76 1.82
C THR A 281 -12.43 -4.53 0.73
N TRP A 282 -13.10 -5.59 0.27
CA TRP A 282 -14.17 -5.53 -0.72
C TRP A 282 -15.45 -4.82 -0.26
N GLU A 283 -15.66 -4.61 1.05
CA GLU A 283 -16.84 -3.92 1.56
C GLU A 283 -16.76 -2.39 1.32
N ASN A 284 -15.57 -1.85 1.05
CA ASN A 284 -15.37 -0.45 0.69
C ASN A 284 -14.17 -0.28 -0.28
N LEU A 285 -14.38 -0.62 -1.56
CA LEU A 285 -13.37 -0.48 -2.62
C LEU A 285 -13.55 0.81 -3.42
N ASP A 286 -12.48 1.59 -3.55
CA ASP A 286 -12.36 2.66 -4.52
C ASP A 286 -11.53 2.15 -5.72
N ILE A 287 -12.18 1.85 -6.84
CA ILE A 287 -11.55 1.23 -8.00
C ILE A 287 -11.11 2.30 -9.00
N LEU A 288 -9.79 2.48 -9.11
CA LEU A 288 -9.14 3.50 -9.91
C LEU A 288 -8.52 2.89 -11.17
N HIS A 289 -9.21 3.03 -12.31
CA HIS A 289 -8.71 2.53 -13.59
C HIS A 289 -7.73 3.51 -14.25
N LEU A 290 -6.46 3.11 -14.34
CA LEU A 290 -5.44 3.89 -15.01
C LEU A 290 -5.77 4.06 -16.50
N GLY A 291 -5.46 5.24 -17.04
CA GLY A 291 -5.78 5.62 -18.42
C GLY A 291 -7.21 6.17 -18.62
N THR A 292 -8.04 6.19 -17.58
CA THR A 292 -9.35 6.88 -17.62
C THR A 292 -9.21 8.38 -17.30
N ARG A 293 -10.19 9.19 -17.71
CA ARG A 293 -10.14 10.66 -17.55
C ARG A 293 -10.47 11.14 -16.13
N ASN A 294 -11.14 10.31 -15.32
CA ASN A 294 -11.70 10.72 -14.03
C ASN A 294 -10.91 10.12 -12.85
N LEU A 295 -9.60 10.33 -12.84
CA LEU A 295 -8.75 9.92 -11.71
C LEU A 295 -8.60 11.07 -10.71
N PRO A 296 -8.59 10.77 -9.40
CA PRO A 296 -8.47 11.81 -8.39
C PRO A 296 -7.09 12.47 -8.45
N LYS A 297 -7.06 13.78 -8.30
CA LYS A 297 -5.82 14.59 -8.42
C LYS A 297 -4.73 14.09 -7.46
N TRP A 298 -5.07 13.77 -6.20
CA TRP A 298 -4.10 13.30 -5.21
C TRP A 298 -3.29 12.07 -5.64
N LEU A 299 -3.83 11.24 -6.53
CA LEU A 299 -3.15 10.06 -7.08
C LEU A 299 -1.83 10.42 -7.78
N PHE A 300 -1.77 11.64 -8.34
CA PHE A 300 -0.61 12.17 -9.06
C PHE A 300 0.31 13.02 -8.19
N PHE A 301 0.06 13.12 -6.88
CA PHE A 301 0.91 13.88 -5.98
C PHE A 301 2.33 13.30 -5.94
N LYS A 302 3.31 14.13 -6.29
CA LYS A 302 4.71 13.69 -6.35
C LYS A 302 5.50 13.92 -5.05
N GLY A 303 4.94 14.67 -4.10
CA GLY A 303 5.58 14.93 -2.81
C GLY A 303 5.58 13.73 -1.87
N LYS A 304 5.72 14.02 -0.57
CA LYS A 304 5.69 13.05 0.53
C LYS A 304 4.35 13.13 1.29
N TRP A 305 3.79 11.97 1.56
CA TRP A 305 2.58 11.82 2.36
C TRP A 305 2.97 11.78 3.83
N GLY A 306 3.20 12.93 4.45
CA GLY A 306 3.66 13.04 5.83
C GLY A 306 4.75 14.07 6.02
N ASN A 307 5.18 14.22 7.27
CA ASN A 307 6.15 15.22 7.71
C ASN A 307 7.58 14.91 7.18
N PRO A 308 8.46 15.93 7.13
CA PRO A 308 9.89 15.73 6.95
C PRO A 308 10.52 14.97 8.12
N LYS A 309 11.62 14.27 7.85
CA LYS A 309 12.40 13.55 8.87
C LYS A 309 12.88 14.46 10.00
N LYS A 310 12.90 13.95 11.23
CA LYS A 310 13.36 14.66 12.44
C LYS A 310 14.14 13.72 13.38
N ASN A 311 14.93 14.33 14.26
CA ASN A 311 15.74 13.65 15.29
C ASN A 311 16.64 12.54 14.72
N CYS A 312 17.39 12.87 13.67
CA CYS A 312 18.34 11.97 13.05
C CYS A 312 19.64 11.90 13.84
N VAL A 313 20.11 10.68 14.10
CA VAL A 313 21.45 10.39 14.60
C VAL A 313 22.32 9.91 13.46
N LEU A 314 23.62 10.21 13.52
CA LEU A 314 24.59 9.98 12.43
C LEU A 314 24.27 10.80 11.16
N SER A 315 25.28 11.06 10.33
CA SER A 315 25.14 11.85 9.10
C SER A 315 25.29 10.98 7.84
N GLY A 316 24.82 11.51 6.70
CA GLY A 316 24.95 10.83 5.41
C GLY A 316 24.12 9.56 5.25
N LYS A 317 24.65 8.55 4.54
CA LYS A 317 23.94 7.30 4.20
C LYS A 317 23.71 6.35 5.39
N LEU A 318 24.29 6.66 6.55
CA LEU A 318 24.13 5.91 7.79
C LEU A 318 23.16 6.60 8.77
N GLY A 319 22.56 7.73 8.37
CA GLY A 319 21.64 8.48 9.21
C GLY A 319 20.41 7.66 9.56
N LEU A 320 20.16 7.52 10.86
CA LEU A 320 18.99 6.83 11.42
C LEU A 320 18.12 7.87 12.10
N CYS A 321 16.86 7.99 11.69
CA CYS A 321 15.96 9.02 12.23
C CYS A 321 14.86 8.39 13.07
N GLU A 322 14.50 9.08 14.16
CA GLU A 322 13.32 8.72 14.95
C GLU A 322 12.06 8.81 14.08
N TYR A 323 11.96 9.93 13.36
CA TYR A 323 10.97 10.17 12.33
C TYR A 323 11.63 10.26 10.97
N THR A 324 11.20 9.43 10.02
CA THR A 324 11.62 9.51 8.62
C THR A 324 10.63 10.34 7.80
N ASP A 325 11.02 10.72 6.59
CA ASP A 325 10.10 11.38 5.66
C ASP A 325 8.89 10.47 5.39
N GLY A 326 7.70 11.06 5.26
CA GLY A 326 6.53 10.33 4.75
C GLY A 326 6.81 9.63 3.41
N PRO A 327 6.08 8.55 3.09
CA PRO A 327 6.25 7.80 1.86
C PRO A 327 5.91 8.65 0.63
N PRO A 328 6.43 8.28 -0.56
CA PRO A 328 5.93 8.84 -1.81
C PRO A 328 4.48 8.38 -2.07
N GLY A 329 3.77 9.10 -2.94
CA GLY A 329 2.45 8.65 -3.41
C GLY A 329 2.49 7.37 -4.25
N ILE A 330 1.36 6.68 -4.33
CA ILE A 330 1.27 5.30 -4.83
C ILE A 330 1.68 5.10 -6.30
N LEU A 331 1.49 6.10 -7.18
CA LEU A 331 1.94 6.02 -8.58
C LEU A 331 3.45 6.28 -8.77
N ARG A 332 4.18 6.65 -7.72
CA ARG A 332 5.64 6.79 -7.79
C ARG A 332 6.37 5.46 -7.61
N ASN A 333 5.67 4.43 -7.16
CA ASN A 333 6.25 3.11 -6.95
C ASN A 333 6.31 2.34 -8.27
N GLN A 334 7.30 1.46 -8.39
CA GLN A 334 7.44 0.60 -9.56
C GLN A 334 6.30 -0.42 -9.57
N GLN A 335 5.67 -0.64 -10.74
CA GLN A 335 4.70 -1.71 -10.89
C GLN A 335 5.38 -3.07 -10.72
N GLU A 336 4.76 -3.94 -9.91
CA GLU A 336 5.34 -5.23 -9.52
C GLU A 336 5.16 -6.30 -10.60
N PHE A 337 4.10 -6.18 -11.39
CA PHE A 337 3.86 -6.99 -12.58
C PHE A 337 3.75 -6.08 -13.79
N SER A 338 4.43 -6.44 -14.86
CA SER A 338 4.27 -5.79 -16.16
C SER A 338 3.16 -6.49 -16.94
N CYS A 339 2.35 -5.66 -17.60
CA CYS A 339 1.83 -6.02 -18.91
C CYS A 339 3.00 -6.01 -19.92
#